data_AF-A0A7J7Z5B4-F1
#
_entry.id   AF-A0A7J7Z5B4-F1
#
_cell.length_a   1.000
_cell.length_b   1.000
_cell.length_c   1.000
_cell.angle_alpha   90.00
_cell.angle_beta   90.00
_cell.angle_gamma   90.00
#
_symmetry.space_group_name_H-M   'P 1'
#
loop_
_entity.id
_entity.type
_entity.pdbx_description
1 polymer ?
#
loop_
_entity_poly.entity_id
_entity_poly.type
_entity_poly.pdbx_seq_one_letter_code
_entity_poly.pdbx_strand_id
1 'polypeptide(L)'
;MAAPGGARRQPLLLLLLAGLVYGASAVFFEVKDGNGTTCIMANFSADFLTNYNTQSGSKNSTFKLPPNAEALNSSSCGKENASNPSLIIAFGNGHTLTLNFTRNSTRYSVQMMRFVYNLSDTQIFPNASSQGPKTAESVPDITADINKKYRCVSSNQIHMNNVTVTFIDATIQAYLSNDNFSKEETHCIQDEPSPTMSPTSAHPSSSPPHPSPTSAHPSSSPPHPSPPHPTPPHPSPTPPHPSPSPVPEDHFI
;
A
#
# COMPACT_ATOMS: atom_id res chain seq x y z
N MET A 1 18.61 -76.42 22.48
CA MET A 1 17.81 -75.24 22.90
C MET A 1 18.33 -74.04 22.13
N ALA A 2 17.65 -73.62 21.06
CA ALA A 2 17.75 -72.30 20.39
C ALA A 2 17.06 -72.40 19.02
N ALA A 3 15.96 -71.66 18.84
CA ALA A 3 15.32 -71.40 17.55
C ALA A 3 15.73 -69.99 17.09
N PRO A 4 15.98 -69.72 15.79
CA PRO A 4 16.21 -68.36 15.33
C PRO A 4 14.92 -67.70 14.82
N GLY A 5 14.49 -66.68 15.57
CA GLY A 5 14.16 -65.33 15.09
C GLY A 5 13.22 -65.17 13.89
N GLY A 6 11.93 -64.97 14.16
CA GLY A 6 10.99 -64.38 13.21
C GLY A 6 11.23 -62.88 13.04
N ALA A 7 11.56 -62.45 11.81
CA ALA A 7 11.66 -61.04 11.44
C ALA A 7 10.26 -60.44 11.22
N ARG A 8 9.77 -59.71 12.22
CA ARG A 8 8.52 -58.96 12.17
C ARG A 8 8.73 -57.68 11.37
N ARG A 9 8.33 -57.67 10.09
CA ARG A 9 8.30 -56.47 9.25
C ARG A 9 7.29 -55.46 9.81
N GLN A 10 7.77 -54.38 10.42
CA GLN A 10 6.94 -53.20 10.75
C GLN A 10 6.80 -52.35 9.48
N PRO A 11 5.59 -51.95 9.07
CA PRO A 11 5.43 -50.97 8.02
C PRO A 11 5.74 -49.59 8.59
N LEU A 12 6.74 -48.92 8.01
CA LEU A 12 7.11 -47.55 8.31
C LEU A 12 6.05 -46.62 7.69
N LEU A 13 5.16 -46.08 8.50
CA LEU A 13 4.13 -45.13 8.08
C LEU A 13 4.79 -43.75 7.88
N LEU A 14 5.21 -43.42 6.66
CA LEU A 14 5.67 -42.07 6.31
C LEU A 14 4.46 -41.12 6.24
N LEU A 15 4.27 -40.30 7.27
CA LEU A 15 3.38 -39.14 7.24
C LEU A 15 4.04 -38.02 6.41
N LEU A 16 3.58 -37.85 5.17
CA LEU A 16 3.88 -36.69 4.33
C LEU A 16 3.06 -35.48 4.80
N LEU A 17 3.63 -34.69 5.70
CA LEU A 17 3.12 -33.35 6.04
C LEU A 17 3.48 -32.38 4.90
N ALA A 18 2.63 -32.33 3.86
CA ALA A 18 2.70 -31.26 2.87
C ALA A 18 2.14 -29.98 3.49
N GLY A 19 2.99 -29.24 4.20
CA GLY A 19 2.68 -27.86 4.58
C GLY A 19 2.73 -26.97 3.34
N LEU A 20 1.57 -26.53 2.85
CA LEU A 20 1.51 -25.41 1.92
C LEU A 20 1.93 -24.14 2.66
N VAL A 21 3.20 -23.78 2.53
CA VAL A 21 3.66 -22.43 2.86
C VAL A 21 3.21 -21.55 1.69
N TYR A 22 2.02 -20.97 1.78
CA TYR A 22 1.59 -19.88 0.89
C TYR A 22 2.40 -18.63 1.28
N GLY A 23 3.67 -18.60 0.91
CA GLY A 23 4.50 -17.40 0.99
C GLY A 23 3.89 -16.34 0.08
N ALA A 24 3.75 -15.10 0.57
CA ALA A 24 3.41 -13.97 -0.27
C ALA A 24 4.46 -13.88 -1.38
N SER A 25 4.08 -14.29 -2.59
CA SER A 25 4.99 -14.30 -3.74
C SER A 25 4.90 -12.94 -4.39
N ALA A 26 5.99 -12.17 -4.34
CA ALA A 26 6.10 -10.94 -5.10
C ALA A 26 5.96 -11.23 -6.60
N VAL A 27 5.30 -10.33 -7.32
CA VAL A 27 5.03 -10.48 -8.75
C VAL A 27 6.02 -9.64 -9.53
N PHE A 28 6.64 -10.26 -10.54
CA PHE A 28 7.61 -9.61 -11.41
C PHE A 28 6.96 -9.13 -12.70
N PHE A 29 7.22 -7.87 -13.05
CA PHE A 29 6.72 -7.21 -14.25
C PHE A 29 7.89 -6.65 -15.06
N GLU A 30 7.81 -6.80 -16.37
CA GLU A 30 8.80 -6.34 -17.32
C GLU A 30 8.10 -5.63 -18.49
N VAL A 31 8.62 -4.46 -18.88
CA VAL A 31 8.16 -3.73 -20.07
C VAL A 31 9.34 -3.57 -21.02
N LYS A 32 9.13 -3.98 -22.27
CA LYS A 32 10.10 -3.92 -23.36
C LYS A 32 9.66 -2.95 -24.43
N ASP A 33 10.64 -2.35 -25.11
CA ASP A 33 10.38 -1.55 -26.30
C ASP A 33 10.17 -2.45 -27.54
N GLY A 34 9.90 -1.83 -28.69
CA GLY A 34 9.74 -2.57 -29.95
C GLY A 34 10.98 -3.33 -30.42
N ASN A 35 12.16 -3.05 -29.84
CA ASN A 35 13.41 -3.73 -30.14
C ASN A 35 13.71 -4.88 -29.14
N GLY A 36 12.84 -5.07 -28.13
CA GLY A 36 13.03 -6.07 -27.08
C GLY A 36 13.91 -5.60 -25.91
N THR A 37 14.29 -4.32 -25.86
CA THR A 37 15.09 -3.73 -24.77
C THR A 37 14.18 -3.45 -23.59
N THR A 38 14.56 -3.89 -22.41
CA THR A 38 13.79 -3.67 -21.18
C THR A 38 13.99 -2.26 -20.68
N CYS A 39 12.88 -1.55 -20.45
CA CYS A 39 12.87 -0.17 -19.99
C CYS A 39 12.25 -0.01 -18.60
N ILE A 40 11.42 -0.96 -18.16
CA ILE A 40 10.84 -1.01 -16.81
C ILE A 40 10.96 -2.44 -16.29
N MET A 41 11.43 -2.56 -15.04
CA MET A 41 11.31 -3.77 -14.24
C MET A 41 10.69 -3.41 -12.90
N ALA A 42 9.73 -4.21 -12.44
CA ALA A 42 9.13 -4.04 -11.13
C ALA A 42 8.92 -5.41 -10.48
N ASN A 43 9.19 -5.52 -9.18
CA ASN A 43 8.96 -6.70 -8.39
C ASN A 43 8.36 -6.27 -7.05
N PHE A 44 7.12 -6.64 -6.78
CA PHE A 44 6.46 -6.29 -5.52
C PHE A 44 5.26 -7.20 -5.23
N SER A 45 4.88 -7.27 -3.96
CA SER A 45 3.53 -7.65 -3.55
C SER A 45 2.71 -6.39 -3.29
N ALA A 46 1.38 -6.47 -3.44
CA ALA A 46 0.50 -5.38 -3.03
C ALA A 46 -0.80 -5.89 -2.40
N ASP A 47 -1.24 -5.17 -1.36
CA ASP A 47 -2.57 -5.34 -0.76
C ASP A 47 -3.42 -4.10 -1.08
N PHE A 48 -4.68 -4.32 -1.41
CA PHE A 48 -5.65 -3.28 -1.74
C PHE A 48 -6.74 -3.27 -0.67
N LEU A 49 -7.01 -2.11 -0.08
CA LEU A 49 -8.17 -1.85 0.76
C LEU A 49 -9.05 -0.85 0.03
N THR A 50 -10.29 -1.23 -0.29
CA THR A 50 -11.23 -0.38 -1.01
C THR A 50 -12.53 -0.25 -0.22
N ASN A 51 -12.95 0.98 0.03
CA ASN A 51 -14.27 1.29 0.55
C ASN A 51 -15.25 1.51 -0.62
N TYR A 52 -16.34 0.74 -0.65
CA TYR A 52 -17.35 0.79 -1.70
C TYR A 52 -18.77 0.79 -1.11
N ASN A 53 -19.73 1.31 -1.87
CA ASN A 53 -21.11 1.38 -1.43
C ASN A 53 -21.89 0.13 -1.83
N THR A 54 -22.74 -0.32 -0.92
CA THR A 54 -23.78 -1.33 -1.12
C THR A 54 -25.15 -0.71 -0.85
N GLN A 55 -26.24 -1.44 -1.12
CA GLN A 55 -27.59 -0.96 -0.76
C GLN A 55 -27.76 -0.77 0.76
N SER A 56 -26.99 -1.50 1.58
CA SER A 56 -27.00 -1.43 3.04
C SER A 56 -26.01 -0.42 3.63
N GLY A 57 -25.29 0.34 2.78
CA GLY A 57 -24.28 1.31 3.21
C GLY A 57 -22.86 0.98 2.73
N SER A 58 -21.88 1.70 3.29
CA SER A 58 -20.45 1.57 2.94
C SER A 58 -19.86 0.27 3.49
N LYS A 59 -19.00 -0.38 2.71
CA LYS A 59 -18.29 -1.61 3.09
C LYS A 59 -16.85 -1.57 2.60
N ASN A 60 -15.94 -2.16 3.39
CA ASN A 60 -14.55 -2.35 2.99
C ASN A 60 -14.35 -3.73 2.35
N SER A 61 -13.54 -3.78 1.30
CA SER A 61 -13.00 -5.00 0.72
C SER A 61 -11.47 -4.95 0.76
N THR A 62 -10.86 -6.07 1.14
CA THR A 62 -9.41 -6.23 1.13
C THR A 62 -9.04 -7.42 0.25
N PHE A 63 -8.09 -7.22 -0.66
CA PHE A 63 -7.63 -8.25 -1.58
C PHE A 63 -6.16 -8.01 -1.95
N LYS A 64 -5.50 -9.04 -2.47
CA LYS A 64 -4.08 -9.00 -2.83
C LYS A 64 -3.89 -8.92 -4.34
N LEU A 65 -2.76 -8.40 -4.77
CA LEU A 65 -2.28 -8.59 -6.13
C LEU A 65 -2.04 -10.09 -6.36
N PRO A 66 -2.76 -10.72 -7.29
CA PRO A 66 -2.65 -12.15 -7.47
C PRO A 66 -1.37 -12.50 -8.27
N PRO A 67 -0.83 -13.72 -8.13
CA PRO A 67 0.40 -14.13 -8.81
C PRO A 67 0.28 -14.21 -10.33
N ASN A 68 -0.95 -14.27 -10.86
CA ASN A 68 -1.22 -14.24 -12.30
C ASN A 68 -1.51 -12.82 -12.83
N ALA A 69 -1.17 -11.77 -12.06
CA ALA A 69 -1.19 -10.41 -12.58
C ALA A 69 -0.13 -10.24 -13.67
N GLU A 70 -0.45 -9.47 -14.71
CA GLU A 70 0.40 -9.34 -15.89
C GLU A 70 0.55 -7.88 -16.31
N ALA A 71 1.72 -7.52 -16.86
CA ALA A 71 1.90 -6.24 -17.53
C ALA A 71 1.17 -6.27 -18.88
N LEU A 72 0.31 -5.29 -19.14
CA LEU A 72 -0.43 -5.16 -20.39
C LEU A 72 0.48 -4.69 -21.52
N ASN A 73 0.16 -5.09 -22.75
CA ASN A 73 0.78 -4.59 -23.99
C ASN A 73 0.63 -3.07 -24.19
N SER A 74 -0.30 -2.43 -23.49
CA SER A 74 -0.45 -0.97 -23.46
C SER A 74 0.53 -0.27 -22.52
N SER A 75 1.31 -1.02 -21.73
CA SER A 75 2.52 -0.49 -21.06
C SER A 75 3.52 -0.01 -22.11
N SER A 76 4.34 0.98 -21.76
CA SER A 76 5.20 1.63 -22.73
C SER A 76 6.54 2.03 -22.12
N CYS A 77 7.59 1.94 -22.93
CA CYS A 77 8.89 2.53 -22.62
C CYS A 77 8.94 4.04 -22.83
N GLY A 78 7.84 4.62 -23.31
CA GLY A 78 7.82 6.00 -23.75
C GLY A 78 8.71 6.22 -24.97
N LYS A 79 8.98 7.49 -25.26
CA LYS A 79 9.86 7.95 -26.34
C LYS A 79 10.61 9.15 -25.81
N GLU A 80 11.91 9.18 -26.06
CA GLU A 80 12.76 10.27 -25.58
C GLU A 80 12.17 11.64 -25.98
N ASN A 81 11.99 12.52 -24.99
CA ASN A 81 11.41 13.86 -25.14
C ASN A 81 9.96 13.95 -25.66
N ALA A 82 9.25 12.83 -25.88
CA ALA A 82 7.88 12.83 -26.40
C ALA A 82 6.86 12.21 -25.45
N SER A 83 7.24 11.15 -24.72
CA SER A 83 6.35 10.51 -23.75
C SER A 83 7.15 9.76 -22.69
N ASN A 84 6.66 9.75 -21.45
CA ASN A 84 7.30 9.01 -20.39
C ASN A 84 6.90 7.52 -20.40
N PRO A 85 7.71 6.63 -19.79
CA PRO A 85 7.37 5.23 -19.59
C PRO A 85 6.16 5.07 -18.67
N SER A 86 5.41 3.99 -18.89
CA SER A 86 4.27 3.59 -18.07
C SER A 86 4.23 2.07 -17.93
N LEU A 87 3.91 1.62 -16.72
CA LEU A 87 3.60 0.23 -16.42
C LEU A 87 2.11 0.12 -16.12
N ILE A 88 1.39 -0.73 -16.85
CA ILE A 88 -0.03 -1.01 -16.63
C ILE A 88 -0.17 -2.49 -16.33
N ILE A 89 -0.55 -2.81 -15.09
CA ILE A 89 -0.73 -4.18 -14.62
C ILE A 89 -2.22 -4.49 -14.63
N ALA A 90 -2.62 -5.59 -15.26
CA ALA A 90 -3.98 -6.11 -15.21
C ALA A 90 -4.07 -7.35 -14.33
N PHE A 91 -5.17 -7.46 -13.61
CA PHE A 91 -5.44 -8.63 -12.77
C PHE A 91 -6.92 -8.77 -12.44
N GLY A 92 -7.30 -9.98 -12.01
CA GLY A 92 -8.67 -10.31 -11.61
C GLY A 92 -9.69 -9.99 -12.71
N ASN A 93 -10.92 -9.66 -12.31
CA ASN A 93 -12.00 -9.40 -13.24
C ASN A 93 -12.07 -7.92 -13.65
N GLY A 94 -11.02 -7.42 -14.31
CA GLY A 94 -10.98 -6.07 -14.89
C GLY A 94 -10.43 -4.99 -13.96
N HIS A 95 -9.52 -5.34 -13.05
CA HIS A 95 -8.76 -4.36 -12.27
C HIS A 95 -7.45 -4.02 -12.99
N THR A 96 -7.03 -2.76 -12.91
CA THR A 96 -5.73 -2.33 -13.42
C THR A 96 -5.01 -1.39 -12.47
N LEU A 97 -3.71 -1.61 -12.27
CA LEU A 97 -2.83 -0.69 -11.58
C LEU A 97 -1.83 -0.08 -12.56
N THR A 98 -1.82 1.24 -12.67
CA THR A 98 -0.94 2.00 -13.55
C THR A 98 0.07 2.80 -12.76
N LEU A 99 1.35 2.69 -13.12
CA LEU A 99 2.44 3.56 -12.67
C LEU A 99 2.94 4.36 -13.88
N ASN A 100 2.72 5.66 -13.86
CA ASN A 100 3.30 6.57 -14.85
C ASN A 100 4.57 7.17 -14.28
N PHE A 101 5.68 7.00 -15.01
CA PHE A 101 6.97 7.49 -14.58
C PHE A 101 7.22 8.89 -15.13
N THR A 102 8.15 9.60 -14.50
CA THR A 102 8.76 10.81 -15.03
C THR A 102 10.22 10.84 -14.60
N ARG A 103 11.04 11.67 -15.24
CA ARG A 103 12.43 11.87 -14.83
C ARG A 103 12.90 13.29 -15.06
N ASN A 104 13.92 13.67 -14.31
CA ASN A 104 14.76 14.82 -14.60
C ASN A 104 16.22 14.34 -14.77
N SER A 105 17.19 15.25 -14.68
CA SER A 105 18.61 14.93 -14.86
C SER A 105 19.21 14.06 -13.75
N THR A 106 18.60 14.01 -12.56
CA THR A 106 19.17 13.33 -11.39
C THR A 106 18.31 12.19 -10.86
N ARG A 107 16.99 12.24 -11.06
CA ARG A 107 16.03 11.28 -10.49
C ARG A 107 14.92 10.90 -11.46
N TYR A 108 14.35 9.73 -11.24
CA TYR A 108 13.05 9.36 -11.77
C TYR A 108 12.07 9.11 -10.61
N SER A 109 10.77 9.27 -10.88
CA SER A 109 9.72 9.00 -9.91
C SER A 109 8.45 8.49 -10.59
N VAL A 110 7.55 7.92 -9.80
CA VAL A 110 6.17 7.68 -10.22
C VAL A 110 5.40 9.01 -10.12
N GLN A 111 5.14 9.66 -11.24
CA GLN A 111 4.42 10.94 -11.31
C GLN A 111 2.93 10.77 -10.98
N MET A 112 2.37 9.61 -11.34
CA MET A 112 0.97 9.31 -11.10
C MET A 112 0.81 7.81 -10.95
N MET A 113 0.12 7.41 -9.89
CA MET A 113 -0.37 6.06 -9.69
C MET A 113 -1.89 6.07 -9.82
N ARG A 114 -2.42 5.21 -10.69
CA ARG A 114 -3.85 5.10 -10.97
C ARG A 114 -4.31 3.66 -10.76
N PHE A 115 -5.31 3.48 -9.92
CA PHE A 115 -5.96 2.20 -9.70
C PHE A 115 -7.38 2.24 -10.28
N VAL A 116 -7.66 1.35 -11.22
CA VAL A 116 -9.01 1.08 -11.71
C VAL A 116 -9.49 -0.23 -11.11
N TYR A 117 -10.60 -0.19 -10.39
CA TYR A 117 -11.25 -1.37 -9.85
C TYR A 117 -12.64 -1.55 -10.44
N ASN A 118 -12.95 -2.77 -10.84
CA ASN A 118 -14.26 -3.12 -11.39
C ASN A 118 -15.22 -3.53 -10.29
N LEU A 119 -16.22 -2.69 -9.99
CA LEU A 119 -17.27 -3.01 -9.02
C LEU A 119 -18.20 -4.14 -9.48
N SER A 120 -18.10 -4.57 -10.75
CA SER A 120 -18.79 -5.76 -11.26
C SER A 120 -18.08 -7.06 -10.90
N ASP A 121 -16.88 -7.02 -10.31
CA ASP A 121 -16.23 -8.19 -9.74
C ASP A 121 -16.93 -8.59 -8.44
N THR A 122 -17.95 -9.45 -8.54
CA THR A 122 -18.76 -9.87 -7.40
C THR A 122 -18.01 -10.71 -6.37
N GLN A 123 -16.82 -11.23 -6.70
CA GLN A 123 -15.98 -11.93 -5.73
C GLN A 123 -15.32 -10.95 -4.76
N ILE A 124 -14.91 -9.78 -5.24
CA ILE A 124 -14.25 -8.74 -4.43
C ILE A 124 -15.26 -7.72 -3.89
N PHE A 125 -16.28 -7.38 -4.70
CA PHE A 125 -17.27 -6.34 -4.42
C PHE A 125 -18.70 -6.90 -4.45
N PRO A 126 -19.05 -7.87 -3.58
CA PRO A 126 -20.40 -8.42 -3.54
C PRO A 126 -21.41 -7.32 -3.17
N ASN A 127 -22.55 -7.30 -3.88
CA ASN A 127 -23.66 -6.38 -3.65
C ASN A 127 -23.29 -4.89 -3.80
N ALA A 128 -22.29 -4.56 -4.62
CA ALA A 128 -21.97 -3.18 -4.95
C ALA A 128 -23.22 -2.47 -5.53
N SER A 129 -23.52 -1.27 -5.03
CA SER A 129 -24.70 -0.49 -5.43
C SER A 129 -24.58 0.10 -6.85
N SER A 130 -23.36 0.16 -7.38
CA SER A 130 -23.07 0.56 -8.75
C SER A 130 -22.16 -0.48 -9.41
N GLN A 131 -22.27 -0.63 -10.73
CA GLN A 131 -21.48 -1.56 -11.53
C GLN A 131 -20.41 -0.81 -12.34
N GLY A 132 -19.45 -1.55 -12.87
CA GLY A 132 -18.42 -1.04 -13.77
C GLY A 132 -17.16 -0.48 -13.09
N PRO A 133 -16.23 0.08 -13.88
CA PRO A 133 -14.94 0.54 -13.40
C PRO A 133 -15.06 1.84 -12.60
N LYS A 134 -14.31 1.90 -11.50
CA LYS A 134 -14.04 3.12 -10.72
C LYS A 134 -12.55 3.40 -10.75
N THR A 135 -12.19 4.69 -10.73
CA THR A 135 -10.80 5.14 -10.78
C THR A 135 -10.44 5.83 -9.47
N ALA A 136 -9.26 5.52 -8.94
CA ALA A 136 -8.62 6.22 -7.84
C ALA A 136 -7.18 6.58 -8.25
N GLU A 137 -6.72 7.76 -7.89
CA GLU A 137 -5.43 8.31 -8.32
C GLU A 137 -4.70 8.96 -7.15
N SER A 138 -3.37 8.91 -7.16
CA SER A 138 -2.50 9.59 -6.21
C SER A 138 -1.09 9.75 -6.78
N VAL A 139 -0.31 10.65 -6.19
CA VAL A 139 1.11 10.85 -6.52
C VAL A 139 1.93 10.24 -5.38
N PRO A 140 2.46 9.01 -5.55
CA PRO A 140 3.17 8.33 -4.47
C PRO A 140 4.60 8.86 -4.33
N ASP A 141 5.16 8.77 -3.13
CA ASP A 141 6.59 9.02 -2.90
C ASP A 141 7.43 7.78 -3.25
N ILE A 142 7.46 7.47 -4.55
CA ILE A 142 8.29 6.42 -5.13
C ILE A 142 9.26 7.12 -6.08
N THR A 143 10.46 7.38 -5.59
CA THR A 143 11.50 8.16 -6.27
C THR A 143 12.84 7.47 -6.11
N ALA A 144 13.66 7.46 -7.16
CA ALA A 144 15.03 6.96 -7.11
C ALA A 144 15.97 7.80 -7.99
N ASP A 145 17.26 7.74 -7.69
CA ASP A 145 18.28 8.36 -8.54
C ASP A 145 18.36 7.64 -9.89
N ILE A 146 18.72 8.37 -10.95
CA ILE A 146 18.93 7.78 -12.27
C ILE A 146 20.01 6.68 -12.18
N ASN A 147 19.80 5.57 -12.90
CA ASN A 147 20.63 4.36 -12.90
C ASN A 147 20.63 3.54 -11.60
N LYS A 148 19.79 3.87 -10.62
CA LYS A 148 19.53 3.03 -9.44
C LYS A 148 18.15 2.40 -9.53
N LYS A 149 17.91 1.35 -8.74
CA LYS A 149 16.56 0.84 -8.51
C LYS A 149 16.02 1.40 -7.20
N TYR A 150 14.73 1.71 -7.17
CA TYR A 150 14.02 1.96 -5.92
C TYR A 150 13.87 0.63 -5.16
N ARG A 151 14.19 0.62 -3.87
CA ARG A 151 13.94 -0.51 -2.96
C ARG A 151 13.19 -0.05 -1.72
N CYS A 152 12.14 -0.78 -1.36
CA CYS A 152 11.40 -0.56 -0.12
C CYS A 152 10.97 -1.90 0.46
N VAL A 153 11.65 -2.36 1.51
CA VAL A 153 11.36 -3.64 2.16
C VAL A 153 10.12 -3.50 3.05
N SER A 154 10.04 -2.40 3.80
CA SER A 154 8.91 -2.01 4.62
C SER A 154 7.65 -1.74 3.79
N SER A 155 6.49 -1.96 4.40
CA SER A 155 5.20 -1.66 3.78
C SER A 155 5.06 -0.16 3.47
N ASN A 156 4.79 0.18 2.21
CA ASN A 156 4.55 1.55 1.76
C ASN A 156 3.06 1.72 1.39
N GLN A 157 2.33 2.51 2.19
CA GLN A 157 0.89 2.73 2.05
C GLN A 157 0.59 4.00 1.26
N ILE A 158 -0.02 3.85 0.09
CA ILE A 158 -0.47 4.93 -0.78
C ILE A 158 -1.99 5.10 -0.64
N HIS A 159 -2.41 6.25 -0.15
CA HIS A 159 -3.82 6.59 0.04
C HIS A 159 -4.38 7.31 -1.21
N MET A 160 -5.55 6.87 -1.67
CA MET A 160 -6.23 7.33 -2.89
C MET A 160 -7.75 7.49 -2.65
N ASN A 161 -8.16 8.50 -1.89
CA ASN A 161 -9.56 8.69 -1.44
C ASN A 161 -10.14 7.44 -0.76
N ASN A 162 -10.91 6.64 -1.50
CA ASN A 162 -11.61 5.45 -1.01
C ASN A 162 -10.78 4.17 -1.12
N VAL A 163 -9.54 4.27 -1.60
CA VAL A 163 -8.64 3.14 -1.78
C VAL A 163 -7.33 3.40 -1.02
N THR A 164 -6.80 2.39 -0.35
CA THR A 164 -5.41 2.34 0.09
C THR A 164 -4.73 1.18 -0.62
N VAL A 165 -3.59 1.45 -1.26
CA VAL A 165 -2.72 0.43 -1.86
C VAL A 165 -1.47 0.33 -1.02
N THR A 166 -1.15 -0.87 -0.52
CA THR A 166 0.03 -1.14 0.29
C THR A 166 1.01 -1.96 -0.52
N PHE A 167 2.12 -1.35 -0.94
CA PHE A 167 3.23 -2.08 -1.54
C PHE A 167 4.07 -2.75 -0.46
N ILE A 168 4.54 -3.97 -0.72
CA ILE A 168 5.35 -4.78 0.20
C ILE A 168 6.53 -5.34 -0.58
N ASP A 169 7.74 -5.21 -0.01
CA ASP A 169 9.03 -5.59 -0.63
C ASP A 169 9.13 -5.14 -2.10
N ALA A 170 8.97 -3.85 -2.31
CA ALA A 170 8.94 -3.26 -3.64
C ALA A 170 10.35 -2.97 -4.17
N THR A 171 10.64 -3.49 -5.35
CA THR A 171 11.81 -3.15 -6.16
C THR A 171 11.33 -2.63 -7.51
N ILE A 172 11.60 -1.36 -7.83
CA ILE A 172 11.08 -0.73 -9.06
C ILE A 172 12.20 0.04 -9.75
N GLN A 173 12.36 -0.18 -11.05
CA GLN A 173 13.24 0.61 -11.89
C GLN A 173 12.59 0.93 -13.22
N ALA A 174 12.69 2.19 -13.63
CA ALA A 174 12.30 2.67 -14.94
C ALA A 174 13.52 3.28 -15.64
N TYR A 175 13.41 3.48 -16.95
CA TYR A 175 14.50 4.00 -17.79
C TYR A 175 15.75 3.13 -17.74
N LEU A 176 15.57 1.80 -17.72
CA LEU A 176 16.69 0.86 -17.75
C LEU A 176 17.50 1.01 -19.04
N SER A 177 18.80 0.82 -18.91
CA SER A 177 19.77 0.82 -20.02
C SER A 177 20.46 -0.53 -20.22
N ASN A 178 20.34 -1.47 -19.28
CA ASN A 178 21.14 -2.70 -19.22
C ASN A 178 20.30 -3.98 -19.03
N ASP A 179 19.04 -3.99 -19.45
CA ASP A 179 18.09 -5.13 -19.39
C ASP A 179 17.92 -5.85 -18.03
N ASN A 180 18.52 -5.31 -16.96
CA ASN A 180 18.47 -5.87 -15.62
C ASN A 180 18.40 -4.74 -14.59
N PHE A 181 17.91 -5.07 -13.40
CA PHE A 181 17.95 -4.19 -12.25
C PHE A 181 19.39 -3.71 -11.98
N SER A 182 19.51 -2.44 -11.60
CA SER A 182 20.75 -1.88 -11.12
C SER A 182 21.24 -2.61 -9.87
N LYS A 183 22.57 -2.65 -9.72
CA LYS A 183 23.20 -3.13 -8.49
C LYS A 183 23.10 -2.09 -7.36
N GLU A 184 22.88 -0.83 -7.71
CA GLU A 184 22.73 0.27 -6.75
C GLU A 184 21.26 0.53 -6.43
N GLU A 185 20.99 0.92 -5.18
CA GLU A 185 19.64 1.08 -4.64
C GLU A 185 19.42 2.52 -4.13
N THR A 186 18.21 3.03 -4.32
CA THR A 186 17.64 4.13 -3.53
C THR A 186 16.59 3.53 -2.59
N HIS A 187 16.81 3.64 -1.28
CA HIS A 187 15.91 3.10 -0.27
C HIS A 187 14.77 4.08 0.04
N CYS A 188 13.59 3.54 0.38
CA CYS A 188 12.49 4.33 0.90
C CYS A 188 12.73 4.75 2.35
N ILE A 189 12.11 5.85 2.77
CA ILE A 189 12.20 6.35 4.15
C ILE A 189 11.58 5.38 5.18
N GLN A 190 10.65 4.51 4.75
CA GLN A 190 10.07 3.49 5.63
C GLN A 190 11.06 2.40 6.06
N ASP A 191 12.19 2.24 5.36
CA ASP A 191 13.25 1.31 5.76
C ASP A 191 14.20 1.95 6.78
N GLU A 192 14.13 3.27 7.00
CA GLU A 192 15.01 3.94 7.95
C GLU A 192 14.60 3.64 9.41
N PRO A 193 15.58 3.44 10.32
CA PRO A 193 15.28 3.28 11.74
C PRO A 193 14.60 4.53 12.29
N SER A 194 13.49 4.34 13.01
CA SER A 194 12.87 5.43 13.78
C SER A 194 13.88 6.04 14.76
N PRO A 195 13.91 7.38 14.93
CA PRO A 195 14.82 8.02 15.87
C PRO A 195 14.49 7.54 17.30
N THR A 196 15.45 6.90 17.96
CA THR A 196 15.36 6.57 19.38
C THR A 196 15.29 7.86 20.18
N MET A 197 14.17 8.11 20.86
CA MET A 197 14.08 9.21 21.84
C MET A 197 15.12 8.93 22.94
N SER A 198 16.16 9.76 23.03
CA SER A 198 17.14 9.70 24.12
C SER A 198 16.43 9.81 25.47
N PRO A 199 16.73 8.95 26.45
CA PRO A 199 16.12 9.05 27.76
C PRO A 199 16.54 10.37 28.42
N THR A 200 15.56 11.20 28.78
CA THR A 200 15.73 12.33 29.69
C THR A 200 16.42 11.82 30.96
N SER A 201 17.68 12.20 31.15
CA SER A 201 18.46 11.88 32.34
C SER A 201 17.79 12.54 33.56
N ALA A 202 16.99 11.76 34.30
CA ALA A 202 16.50 12.15 35.61
C ALA A 202 17.71 12.27 36.54
N HIS A 203 18.07 13.51 36.85
CA HIS A 203 19.08 13.86 37.84
C HIS A 203 18.69 13.27 39.21
N PRO A 204 19.58 12.53 39.90
CA PRO A 204 19.23 11.89 41.17
C PRO A 204 19.15 12.94 42.29
N SER A 205 17.94 13.15 42.81
CA SER A 205 17.70 13.92 44.03
C SER A 205 18.12 13.08 45.24
N SER A 206 19.20 13.46 45.91
CA SER A 206 19.66 12.85 47.16
C SER A 206 18.81 13.33 48.33
N SER A 207 18.09 12.43 49.02
CA SER A 207 17.65 12.67 50.40
C SER A 207 17.57 11.36 51.20
N PRO A 208 17.93 11.35 52.50
CA PRO A 208 18.07 10.13 53.31
C PRO A 208 16.73 9.61 53.86
N PRO A 209 16.67 8.34 54.32
CA PRO A 209 15.43 7.71 54.78
C PRO A 209 15.07 8.16 56.21
N HIS A 210 13.80 8.52 56.42
CA HIS A 210 13.23 8.64 57.76
C HIS A 210 11.97 7.75 57.88
N PRO A 211 11.73 7.15 59.06
CA PRO A 211 10.88 5.98 59.20
C PRO A 211 9.40 6.32 59.32
N SER A 212 8.55 5.42 58.81
CA SER A 212 7.10 5.44 58.93
C SER A 212 6.62 5.22 60.36
N PRO A 213 5.49 5.83 60.75
CA PRO A 213 4.58 5.26 61.73
C PRO A 213 3.24 4.87 61.11
N THR A 214 2.71 3.76 61.64
CA THR A 214 1.47 3.06 61.29
C THR A 214 0.21 3.71 61.89
N SER A 215 -0.91 3.50 61.18
CA SER A 215 -2.33 3.53 61.63
C SER A 215 -3.01 4.88 61.89
N ALA A 216 -4.06 5.18 61.11
CA ALA A 216 -5.45 4.88 61.50
C ALA A 216 -6.46 5.35 60.40
N HIS A 217 -7.51 4.56 60.25
CA HIS A 217 -8.73 4.68 59.41
C HIS A 217 -9.61 5.91 59.80
N PRO A 218 -10.82 6.17 59.23
CA PRO A 218 -11.35 6.27 57.85
C PRO A 218 -12.08 7.63 57.60
N SER A 219 -12.88 7.70 56.53
CA SER A 219 -13.90 8.74 56.18
C SER A 219 -13.38 10.03 55.52
N SER A 220 -14.05 10.68 54.57
CA SER A 220 -15.21 10.44 53.72
C SER A 220 -15.32 11.67 52.81
N SER A 221 -15.62 11.52 51.50
CA SER A 221 -16.44 12.44 50.65
C SER A 221 -16.04 12.43 49.17
N PRO A 222 -16.99 12.73 48.25
CA PRO A 222 -16.93 12.38 46.82
C PRO A 222 -16.18 13.42 45.97
N PRO A 223 -15.81 13.08 44.71
CA PRO A 223 -15.20 14.03 43.81
C PRO A 223 -16.20 15.09 43.35
N HIS A 224 -15.77 16.34 43.47
CA HIS A 224 -16.41 17.53 42.92
C HIS A 224 -16.40 17.44 41.37
N PRO A 225 -17.51 17.71 40.66
CA PRO A 225 -17.52 17.73 39.21
C PRO A 225 -16.82 19.00 38.68
N SER A 226 -15.93 18.82 37.70
CA SER A 226 -15.31 19.92 36.96
C SER A 226 -16.36 20.67 36.12
N PRO A 227 -16.22 22.00 35.90
CA PRO A 227 -17.14 22.76 35.07
C PRO A 227 -16.98 22.42 33.57
N PRO A 228 -18.05 22.49 32.77
CA PRO A 228 -17.97 22.25 31.33
C PRO A 228 -17.21 23.36 30.60
N HIS A 229 -16.35 22.94 29.68
CA HIS A 229 -15.64 23.79 28.73
C HIS A 229 -16.64 24.45 27.76
N PRO A 230 -16.51 25.74 27.42
CA PRO A 230 -17.42 26.40 26.48
C PRO A 230 -17.22 25.88 25.04
N THR A 231 -18.32 25.49 24.42
CA THR A 231 -18.42 25.07 23.02
C THR A 231 -18.10 26.24 22.07
N PRO A 232 -17.31 26.05 20.99
CA PRO A 232 -17.10 27.08 19.97
C PRO A 232 -18.40 27.40 19.22
N PRO A 233 -18.63 28.66 18.81
CA PRO A 233 -19.81 29.02 18.02
C PRO A 233 -19.77 28.38 16.62
N HIS A 234 -20.95 27.95 16.19
CA HIS A 234 -21.25 27.38 14.89
C HIS A 234 -20.86 28.35 13.74
N PRO A 235 -20.27 27.88 12.63
CA PRO A 235 -20.06 28.72 11.46
C PRO A 235 -21.41 29.09 10.82
N SER A 236 -21.54 30.37 10.47
CA SER A 236 -22.70 30.91 9.74
C SER A 236 -22.82 30.30 8.33
N PRO A 237 -24.04 30.15 7.79
CA PRO A 237 -24.24 29.58 6.46
C PRO A 237 -23.69 30.49 5.36
N THR A 238 -22.93 29.90 4.45
CA THR A 238 -22.39 30.54 3.24
C THR A 238 -23.53 30.94 2.29
N PRO A 239 -23.49 32.12 1.64
CA PRO A 239 -24.49 32.51 0.65
C PRO A 239 -24.48 31.57 -0.57
N PRO A 240 -25.63 31.35 -1.23
CA PRO A 240 -25.70 30.52 -2.43
C PRO A 240 -24.94 31.18 -3.59
N HIS A 241 -24.20 30.33 -4.32
CA HIS A 241 -23.51 30.68 -5.56
C HIS A 241 -24.51 31.16 -6.63
N PRO A 242 -24.19 32.21 -7.42
CA PRO A 242 -25.03 32.62 -8.54
C PRO A 242 -25.04 31.55 -9.64
N SER A 243 -26.22 31.29 -10.20
CA SER A 243 -26.42 30.39 -11.34
C SER A 243 -25.61 30.83 -12.57
N PRO A 244 -25.05 29.89 -13.35
CA PRO A 244 -24.42 30.22 -14.62
C PRO A 244 -25.47 30.65 -15.66
N SER A 245 -25.17 31.73 -16.37
CA SER A 245 -25.96 32.19 -17.53
C SER A 245 -25.90 31.19 -18.69
N PRO A 246 -26.97 31.05 -19.49
CA PRO A 246 -26.98 30.16 -20.64
C PRO A 246 -26.03 30.65 -21.74
N VAL A 247 -25.27 29.71 -22.31
CA VAL A 247 -24.39 29.91 -23.46
C VAL A 247 -25.27 30.00 -24.73
N PRO A 248 -25.01 30.92 -25.69
CA PRO A 248 -25.75 30.96 -26.94
C PRO A 248 -25.37 29.78 -27.84
N GLU A 249 -26.37 29.11 -28.41
CA GLU A 249 -26.20 28.13 -29.48
C GLU A 249 -25.76 28.83 -30.78
N ASP A 250 -24.54 28.52 -31.23
CA ASP A 250 -24.04 28.95 -32.54
C ASP A 250 -24.70 28.08 -33.63
N HIS A 251 -25.58 28.70 -34.42
CA HIS A 251 -26.08 28.13 -35.66
C HIS A 251 -24.95 28.20 -36.71
N PHE A 252 -24.48 27.03 -37.16
CA PHE A 252 -23.74 26.95 -38.41
C PHE A 252 -24.46 26.01 -39.40
N ILE A 253 -24.68 26.60 -40.58
CA ILE A 253 -25.23 26.04 -41.81
C ILE A 253 -24.33 24.94 -42.37
#